data_AF-J9ENI0-F1
#
_entry.id   AF-J9ENI0-F1
#
_cell.length_a   1.000
_cell.length_b   1.000
_cell.length_c   1.000
_cell.angle_alpha   90.00
_cell.angle_beta   90.00
_cell.angle_gamma   90.00
#
_symmetry.space_group_name_H-M   'P 1'
#
loop_
_entity.id
_entity.type
_entity.pdbx_description
1 polymer ?
#
loop_
_entity_poly.entity_id
_entity_poly.type
_entity_poly.pdbx_seq_one_letter_code
_entity_poly.pdbx_strand_id
1 'polypeptide(L)'
;MSQHCNGALPPQIIDRIFSGAVTRSPSGKRIRQALETIGYTDFVAFLLAEEDKRHPTSVEYWFRCLDLDGDGVLSMYEMEYFYNGIKNKMDQHNIDSMRFDDVVCNLLDLIRPKQPNVISLSDLKKCLLCTRFFNTFVNWVKYYEQEASEGERATVTDGEEELNDWDRYCLEEYEALMADDQDNDELEDINLNLDDDDDLLIGNNINTVVNLSLREFGDSQRTKILEAI
;
A
#
# COMPACT_ATOMS: atom_id res chain seq x y z
N MET A 1 -4.98 9.39 -0.97
CA MET A 1 -5.48 8.11 -1.53
C MET A 1 -5.21 8.02 -3.02
N SER A 2 -5.80 8.86 -3.89
CA SER A 2 -5.45 8.84 -5.34
C SER A 2 -3.99 9.21 -5.63
N GLN A 3 -3.35 9.97 -4.74
CA GLN A 3 -1.92 10.29 -4.76
C GLN A 3 -1.09 9.45 -3.78
N HIS A 4 -1.70 8.52 -3.02
CA HIS A 4 -0.95 7.63 -2.14
C HIS A 4 -0.29 6.54 -2.99
N CYS A 5 0.98 6.21 -2.72
CA CYS A 5 1.80 5.32 -3.54
C CYS A 5 1.71 5.63 -5.06
N ASN A 6 1.74 6.91 -5.45
CA ASN A 6 1.72 7.33 -6.87
C ASN A 6 0.53 6.80 -7.71
N GLY A 7 -0.62 6.53 -7.08
CA GLY A 7 -1.78 5.99 -7.79
C GLY A 7 -1.65 4.50 -8.14
N ALA A 8 -0.91 3.76 -7.30
CA ALA A 8 -0.77 2.30 -7.34
C ALA A 8 -2.09 1.54 -7.14
N LEU A 9 -3.05 2.14 -6.43
CA LEU A 9 -4.38 1.55 -6.25
C LEU A 9 -5.32 1.98 -7.39
N PRO A 10 -5.98 1.02 -8.08
CA PRO A 10 -7.01 1.35 -9.06
C PRO A 10 -8.21 2.06 -8.42
N PRO A 11 -8.93 2.92 -9.17
CA PRO A 11 -10.13 3.61 -8.67
C PRO A 11 -11.17 2.66 -8.07
N GLN A 12 -11.37 1.47 -8.66
CA GLN A 12 -12.30 0.46 -8.15
C GLN A 12 -12.01 0.07 -6.71
N ILE A 13 -10.74 -0.05 -6.34
CA ILE A 13 -10.31 -0.42 -4.98
C ILE A 13 -10.49 0.76 -4.04
N ILE A 14 -10.14 1.97 -4.51
CA ILE A 14 -10.32 3.19 -3.74
C ILE A 14 -11.80 3.34 -3.38
N ASP A 15 -12.71 3.23 -4.36
CA ASP A 15 -14.15 3.32 -4.14
C ASP A 15 -14.64 2.31 -3.10
N ARG A 16 -14.07 1.10 -3.09
CA ARG A 16 -14.40 0.07 -2.09
C ARG A 16 -13.95 0.46 -0.69
N ILE A 17 -12.79 1.09 -0.52
CA ILE A 17 -12.33 1.59 0.79
C ILE A 17 -13.30 2.66 1.32
N PHE A 18 -13.80 3.53 0.45
CA PHE A 18 -14.74 4.60 0.80
C PHE A 18 -16.22 4.14 0.87
N SER A 19 -16.55 2.95 0.38
CA SER A 19 -17.93 2.42 0.37
C SER A 19 -18.49 2.05 1.74
N GLY A 20 -17.66 2.05 2.79
CA GLY A 20 -18.04 1.56 4.11
C GLY A 20 -17.83 0.05 4.32
N ALA A 21 -17.26 -0.66 3.33
CA ALA A 21 -16.90 -2.08 3.45
C ALA A 21 -15.93 -2.36 4.61
N VAL A 22 -15.04 -1.39 4.87
CA VAL A 22 -13.94 -1.48 5.84
C VAL A 22 -13.96 -0.39 6.91
N THR A 23 -14.77 0.65 6.77
CA THR A 23 -14.86 1.76 7.73
C THR A 23 -15.52 1.32 9.03
N ARG A 24 -14.87 1.56 10.17
CA ARG A 24 -15.42 1.23 11.50
C ARG A 24 -16.18 2.44 12.05
N SER A 25 -17.50 2.35 12.20
CA SER A 25 -18.24 3.35 12.98
C SER A 25 -17.79 3.31 14.46
N PRO A 26 -17.70 4.46 15.15
CA PRO A 26 -17.48 4.51 16.60
C PRO A 26 -18.47 3.68 17.43
N SER A 27 -19.64 3.36 16.86
CA SER A 27 -20.69 2.55 17.51
C SER A 27 -20.64 1.05 17.16
N GLY A 28 -19.61 0.59 16.44
CA GLY A 28 -19.50 -0.80 15.97
C GLY A 28 -20.50 -1.22 14.88
N LYS A 29 -21.34 -0.29 14.40
CA LYS A 29 -22.27 -0.51 13.30
C LYS A 29 -21.58 -0.24 11.96
N ARG A 30 -21.77 -1.13 10.98
CA ARG A 30 -21.29 -0.91 9.60
C ARG A 30 -21.93 0.36 9.03
N ILE A 31 -21.10 1.31 8.60
CA ILE A 31 -21.56 2.44 7.79
C ILE A 31 -21.80 1.87 6.38
N ARG A 32 -23.03 1.95 5.89
CA ARG A 32 -23.41 1.49 4.53
C ARG A 32 -23.50 2.63 3.53
N GLN A 33 -23.00 3.81 3.90
CA GLN A 33 -23.02 5.00 3.06
C GLN A 33 -21.60 5.27 2.57
N ALA A 34 -21.49 5.56 1.27
CA ALA A 34 -20.24 6.02 0.69
C ALA A 34 -19.78 7.29 1.41
N LEU A 35 -18.52 7.31 1.81
CA LEU A 35 -17.90 8.41 2.53
C LEU A 35 -17.07 9.24 1.55
N GLU A 36 -17.15 10.57 1.65
CA GLU A 36 -16.26 11.45 0.89
C GLU A 36 -14.86 11.50 1.54
N THR A 37 -14.75 11.24 2.84
CA THR A 37 -13.50 11.24 3.61
C THR A 37 -13.50 10.11 4.64
N ILE A 38 -12.32 9.55 4.91
CA ILE A 38 -12.11 8.56 5.99
C ILE A 38 -11.38 9.21 7.16
N GLY A 39 -11.66 8.75 8.38
CA GLY A 39 -10.96 9.22 9.57
C GLY A 39 -9.53 8.67 9.65
N TYR A 40 -8.70 9.27 10.52
CA TYR A 40 -7.32 8.82 10.73
C TYR A 40 -7.24 7.33 11.09
N THR A 41 -8.12 6.83 11.97
CA THR A 41 -8.14 5.41 12.36
C THR A 41 -8.39 4.47 11.19
N ASP A 42 -9.28 4.83 10.27
CA ASP A 42 -9.55 4.03 9.07
C ASP A 42 -8.38 4.11 8.08
N PHE A 43 -7.70 5.26 8.00
CA PHE A 43 -6.48 5.40 7.20
C PHE A 43 -5.32 4.56 7.77
N VAL A 44 -5.12 4.52 9.08
CA VAL A 44 -4.12 3.63 9.71
C VAL A 44 -4.47 2.17 9.46
N ALA A 45 -5.75 1.79 9.55
CA ALA A 45 -6.17 0.43 9.24
C ALA A 45 -5.90 0.05 7.77
N PHE A 46 -6.12 0.99 6.84
CA PHE A 46 -5.75 0.85 5.44
C PHE A 46 -4.24 0.65 5.27
N LEU A 47 -3.41 1.52 5.88
CA LEU A 47 -1.96 1.48 5.75
C LEU A 47 -1.38 0.15 6.27
N LEU A 48 -1.79 -0.27 7.47
CA LEU A 48 -1.37 -1.55 8.05
C LEU A 48 -1.79 -2.73 7.17
N ALA A 49 -2.98 -2.67 6.58
CA ALA A 49 -3.46 -3.73 5.70
C ALA A 49 -2.72 -3.76 4.36
N GLU A 50 -2.32 -2.60 3.82
CA GLU A 50 -1.60 -2.50 2.54
C GLU A 50 -0.17 -3.03 2.64
N GLU A 51 0.49 -2.82 3.78
CA GLU A 51 1.88 -3.26 3.96
C GLU A 51 2.01 -4.72 4.39
N ASP A 52 1.24 -5.17 5.40
CA ASP A 52 1.23 -6.57 5.80
C ASP A 52 -0.08 -7.26 5.38
N LYS A 53 -0.09 -7.79 4.14
CA LYS A 53 -1.24 -8.53 3.59
C LYS A 53 -1.35 -9.98 4.10
N ARG A 54 -0.37 -10.47 4.87
CA ARG A 54 -0.37 -11.82 5.46
C ARG A 54 -1.09 -11.83 6.81
N HIS A 55 -1.07 -10.72 7.53
CA HIS A 55 -1.74 -10.61 8.82
C HIS A 55 -3.25 -10.91 8.70
N PRO A 56 -3.82 -11.75 9.58
CA PRO A 56 -5.22 -12.21 9.45
C PRO A 56 -6.26 -11.07 9.36
N THR A 57 -6.00 -9.94 10.02
CA THR A 57 -6.86 -8.74 9.94
C THR A 57 -6.80 -8.06 8.58
N SER A 58 -5.62 -8.04 7.95
CA SER A 58 -5.42 -7.47 6.62
C SER A 58 -6.06 -8.34 5.54
N VAL A 59 -5.96 -9.67 5.68
CA VAL A 59 -6.69 -10.62 4.82
C VAL A 59 -8.19 -10.34 4.87
N GLU A 60 -8.76 -10.14 6.07
CA GLU A 60 -10.18 -9.77 6.20
C GLU A 60 -10.51 -8.40 5.61
N TYR A 61 -9.61 -7.44 5.77
CA TYR A 61 -9.78 -6.09 5.23
C TYR A 61 -9.90 -6.14 3.70
N TRP A 62 -8.92 -6.75 3.03
CA TRP A 62 -8.92 -6.84 1.57
C TRP A 62 -10.01 -7.75 1.02
N PHE A 63 -10.32 -8.85 1.72
CA PHE A 63 -11.44 -9.69 1.34
C PHE A 63 -12.75 -8.89 1.30
N ARG A 64 -13.02 -8.06 2.32
CA ARG A 64 -14.22 -7.19 2.33
C ARG A 64 -14.21 -6.14 1.23
N CYS A 65 -13.03 -5.66 0.84
CA CYS A 65 -12.91 -4.76 -0.31
C CYS A 65 -13.27 -5.48 -1.62
N LEU A 66 -12.82 -6.72 -1.80
CA LEU A 66 -13.03 -7.50 -3.02
C LEU A 66 -14.43 -8.14 -3.12
N ASP A 67 -15.06 -8.46 -1.99
CA ASP A 67 -16.40 -9.03 -1.91
C ASP A 67 -17.45 -7.94 -2.15
N LEU A 68 -17.88 -7.77 -3.41
CA LEU A 68 -18.72 -6.69 -3.89
C LEU A 68 -20.15 -6.82 -3.34
N ASP A 69 -20.69 -8.03 -3.34
CA ASP A 69 -22.07 -8.32 -2.92
C ASP A 69 -22.20 -8.73 -1.45
N GLY A 70 -21.09 -9.06 -0.79
CA GLY A 70 -21.02 -9.39 0.62
C GLY A 70 -21.47 -10.81 0.94
N ASP A 71 -21.46 -11.73 -0.03
CA ASP A 71 -21.92 -13.11 0.13
C ASP A 71 -20.89 -14.01 0.86
N GLY A 72 -19.67 -13.51 1.07
CA GLY A 72 -18.60 -14.20 1.79
C GLY A 72 -17.73 -15.10 0.91
N VAL A 73 -17.86 -15.01 -0.42
CA VAL A 73 -16.99 -15.66 -1.39
C VAL A 73 -16.58 -14.68 -2.49
N LEU A 74 -15.46 -14.97 -3.17
CA LEU A 74 -15.04 -14.21 -4.35
C LEU A 74 -15.31 -15.04 -5.59
N SER A 75 -16.20 -14.51 -6.41
CA SER A 75 -16.59 -15.05 -7.71
C SER A 75 -15.63 -14.61 -8.81
N MET A 76 -15.68 -15.31 -9.95
CA MET A 76 -14.96 -14.91 -11.16
C MET A 76 -15.29 -13.51 -11.63
N TYR A 77 -16.56 -13.11 -11.46
CA TYR A 77 -17.02 -11.78 -11.85
C TYR A 77 -16.32 -10.67 -11.06
N GLU A 78 -16.20 -10.84 -9.74
CA GLU A 78 -15.53 -9.85 -8.89
C GLU A 78 -14.04 -9.79 -9.19
N MET A 79 -13.39 -10.95 -9.35
CA MET A 79 -11.99 -11.03 -9.75
C MET A 79 -11.75 -10.31 -11.08
N GLU A 80 -12.60 -10.53 -12.08
CA GLU A 80 -12.50 -9.87 -13.39
C GLU A 80 -12.69 -8.35 -13.28
N TYR A 81 -13.67 -7.92 -12.48
CA TYR A 81 -13.95 -6.51 -12.25
C TYR A 81 -12.73 -5.75 -11.70
N PHE A 82 -12.05 -6.30 -10.70
CA PHE A 82 -10.86 -5.67 -10.14
C PHE A 82 -9.64 -5.80 -11.05
N TYR A 83 -9.46 -6.96 -11.71
CA TYR A 83 -8.35 -7.14 -12.64
C TYR A 83 -8.41 -6.15 -13.81
N ASN A 84 -9.61 -5.81 -14.30
CA ASN A 84 -9.77 -4.78 -15.31
C ASN A 84 -9.25 -3.40 -14.86
N GLY A 85 -9.32 -3.09 -13.56
CA GLY A 85 -8.73 -1.87 -13.00
C GLY A 85 -7.20 -1.88 -13.03
N ILE A 86 -6.61 -3.02 -12.67
CA ILE A 86 -5.16 -3.25 -12.71
C ILE A 86 -4.65 -3.19 -14.15
N LYS A 87 -5.35 -3.88 -15.05
CA LYS A 87 -5.06 -3.87 -16.49
C LYS A 87 -5.10 -2.45 -17.07
N ASN A 88 -6.16 -1.69 -16.79
CA ASN A 88 -6.26 -0.30 -17.28
C ASN A 88 -5.09 0.57 -16.77
N LYS A 89 -4.62 0.35 -15.54
CA LYS A 89 -3.41 1.02 -15.03
C LYS A 89 -2.17 0.60 -15.79
N MET A 90 -1.95 -0.69 -16.03
CA MET A 90 -0.81 -1.15 -16.83
C MET A 90 -0.85 -0.64 -18.28
N ASP A 91 -2.02 -0.62 -18.91
CA ASP A 91 -2.21 -0.11 -20.27
C ASP A 91 -1.85 1.40 -20.36
N GLN A 92 -2.18 2.20 -19.32
CA GLN A 92 -1.79 3.61 -19.22
C GLN A 92 -0.28 3.84 -19.14
N HIS A 93 0.47 2.83 -18.68
CA HIS A 93 1.93 2.81 -18.61
C HIS A 93 2.57 2.04 -19.78
N ASN A 94 1.79 1.67 -20.80
CA ASN A 94 2.25 0.91 -21.97
C ASN A 94 2.89 -0.45 -21.61
N ILE A 95 2.44 -1.09 -20.54
CA ILE A 95 2.89 -2.41 -20.10
C ILE A 95 1.89 -3.47 -20.59
N ASP A 96 2.39 -4.48 -21.30
CA ASP A 96 1.56 -5.60 -21.75
C ASP A 96 1.09 -6.45 -20.57
N SER A 97 -0.23 -6.65 -20.48
CA SER A 97 -0.86 -7.40 -19.40
C SER A 97 -1.24 -8.82 -19.83
N MET A 98 -1.10 -9.77 -18.90
CA MET A 98 -1.55 -11.14 -19.11
C MET A 98 -3.08 -11.20 -19.26
N ARG A 99 -3.59 -12.22 -19.97
CA ARG A 99 -5.04 -12.46 -20.06
C ARG A 99 -5.59 -12.88 -18.69
N PHE A 100 -6.80 -12.42 -18.38
CA PHE A 100 -7.48 -12.74 -17.13
C PHE A 100 -7.60 -14.26 -16.91
N ASP A 101 -7.94 -15.01 -17.95
CA ASP A 101 -8.07 -16.48 -17.88
C ASP A 101 -6.81 -17.16 -17.33
N ASP A 102 -5.63 -16.73 -17.79
CA ASP A 102 -4.33 -17.29 -17.40
C ASP A 102 -3.98 -16.88 -15.96
N VAL A 103 -4.21 -15.60 -15.60
CA VAL A 103 -3.99 -15.08 -14.24
C VAL A 103 -4.84 -15.82 -13.22
N VAL A 104 -6.13 -16.00 -13.51
CA VAL A 104 -7.04 -16.69 -12.59
C VAL A 104 -6.69 -18.15 -12.44
N CYS A 105 -6.32 -18.84 -13.52
CA CYS A 105 -5.87 -20.22 -13.42
C CYS A 105 -4.65 -20.33 -12.49
N ASN A 106 -3.66 -19.44 -12.66
CA ASN A 106 -2.49 -19.40 -11.78
C ASN A 106 -2.88 -19.18 -10.31
N LEU A 107 -3.79 -18.24 -10.04
CA LEU A 107 -4.26 -17.94 -8.68
C LEU A 107 -5.08 -19.07 -8.06
N LEU A 108 -5.92 -19.76 -8.84
CA LEU A 108 -6.67 -20.91 -8.37
C LEU A 108 -5.77 -22.10 -8.05
N ASP A 109 -4.74 -22.34 -8.86
CA ASP A 109 -3.73 -23.37 -8.60
C ASP A 109 -2.89 -23.06 -7.36
N LEU A 110 -2.65 -21.77 -7.10
CA LEU A 110 -1.95 -21.26 -5.92
C LEU A 110 -2.79 -21.44 -4.64
N ILE A 111 -4.05 -21.02 -4.65
CA ILE A 111 -4.93 -21.01 -3.47
C ILE A 111 -5.53 -22.38 -3.19
N ARG A 112 -5.82 -23.15 -4.25
CA ARG A 112 -6.51 -24.44 -4.22
C ARG A 112 -7.80 -24.39 -3.38
N PRO A 113 -8.77 -23.55 -3.79
CA PRO A 113 -9.97 -23.34 -3.00
C PRO A 113 -10.76 -24.64 -2.83
N LYS A 114 -11.49 -24.74 -1.70
CA LYS A 114 -12.32 -25.91 -1.42
C LYS A 114 -13.44 -26.09 -2.45
N GLN A 115 -14.00 -25.00 -2.94
CA GLN A 115 -15.01 -25.00 -4.01
C GLN A 115 -14.34 -24.60 -5.33
N PRO A 116 -14.60 -25.30 -6.44
CA PRO A 116 -14.05 -24.91 -7.73
C PRO A 116 -14.49 -23.49 -8.11
N ASN A 117 -13.55 -22.70 -8.63
CA ASN A 117 -13.78 -21.36 -9.20
C ASN A 117 -14.34 -20.30 -8.24
N VAL A 118 -14.34 -20.56 -6.93
CA VAL A 118 -14.87 -19.66 -5.92
C VAL A 118 -13.91 -19.65 -4.73
N ILE A 119 -13.49 -18.46 -4.29
CA ILE A 119 -12.48 -18.33 -3.23
C ILE A 119 -13.15 -17.80 -1.96
N SER A 120 -13.10 -18.55 -0.87
CA SER A 120 -13.60 -18.07 0.42
C SER A 120 -12.51 -17.38 1.24
N LEU A 121 -12.91 -16.58 2.23
CA LEU A 121 -11.99 -16.01 3.22
C LEU A 121 -11.18 -17.10 3.93
N SER A 122 -11.78 -18.26 4.18
CA SER A 122 -11.07 -19.37 4.82
C SER A 122 -9.98 -19.97 3.93
N ASP A 123 -10.13 -19.92 2.61
CA ASP A 123 -9.12 -20.44 1.68
C ASP A 123 -7.91 -19.50 1.69
N LEU A 124 -8.14 -18.18 1.64
CA LEU A 124 -7.09 -17.16 1.68
C LEU A 124 -6.32 -17.16 3.01
N LYS A 125 -7.01 -17.32 4.14
CA LYS A 125 -6.34 -17.41 5.46
C LYS A 125 -5.45 -18.65 5.62
N LYS A 126 -5.68 -19.71 4.84
CA LYS A 126 -4.85 -20.93 4.84
C LYS A 126 -3.70 -20.86 3.84
N CYS A 127 -3.80 -19.98 2.84
CA CYS A 127 -2.81 -19.83 1.80
C CYS A 127 -1.67 -18.91 2.29
N LEU A 128 -0.45 -19.45 2.39
CA LEU A 128 0.73 -18.68 2.79
C LEU A 128 1.12 -17.60 1.78
N LEU A 129 0.66 -17.73 0.54
CA LEU A 129 0.93 -16.82 -0.57
C LEU A 129 -0.28 -15.93 -0.90
N CYS A 130 -1.18 -15.70 0.06
CA CYS A 130 -2.34 -14.82 -0.10
C CYS A 130 -1.97 -13.38 -0.50
N THR A 131 -0.76 -12.92 -0.13
CA THR A 131 -0.23 -11.63 -0.57
C THR A 131 -0.19 -11.52 -2.09
N ARG A 132 0.20 -12.59 -2.80
CA ARG A 132 0.23 -12.58 -4.27
C ARG A 132 -1.16 -12.37 -4.85
N PHE A 133 -2.14 -13.09 -4.30
CA PHE A 133 -3.53 -12.95 -4.70
C PHE A 133 -4.02 -11.50 -4.54
N PHE A 134 -3.77 -10.88 -3.38
CA PHE A 134 -4.23 -9.52 -3.17
C PHE A 134 -3.51 -8.50 -4.04
N ASN A 135 -2.19 -8.62 -4.21
CA ASN A 135 -1.43 -7.70 -5.08
C ASN A 135 -2.00 -7.72 -6.52
N THR A 136 -2.35 -8.90 -7.05
CA THR A 136 -2.94 -9.04 -8.39
C THR A 136 -4.22 -8.22 -8.63
N PHE A 137 -5.01 -7.93 -7.60
CA PHE A 137 -6.29 -7.21 -7.75
C PHE A 137 -6.29 -5.81 -7.13
N VAL A 138 -5.40 -5.57 -6.17
CA VAL A 138 -5.46 -4.37 -5.30
C VAL A 138 -4.45 -3.31 -5.72
N ASN A 139 -3.23 -3.71 -6.11
CA ASN A 139 -2.11 -2.78 -6.30
C ASN A 139 -1.33 -3.15 -7.57
N TRP A 140 -1.42 -2.31 -8.61
CA TRP A 140 -0.83 -2.64 -9.92
C TRP A 140 0.70 -2.61 -9.90
N VAL A 141 1.30 -1.77 -9.05
CA VAL A 141 2.77 -1.67 -8.93
C VAL A 141 3.30 -2.93 -8.25
N LYS A 142 2.75 -3.29 -7.08
CA LYS A 142 3.14 -4.53 -6.37
C LYS A 142 2.85 -5.78 -7.21
N TYR A 143 1.81 -5.76 -8.06
CA TYR A 143 1.57 -6.83 -9.03
C TYR A 143 2.65 -6.88 -10.12
N TYR A 144 2.97 -5.75 -10.73
CA TYR A 144 4.00 -5.68 -11.78
C TYR A 144 5.37 -6.15 -11.26
N GLU A 145 5.80 -5.67 -10.09
CA GLU A 145 7.07 -6.07 -9.45
C GLU A 145 7.11 -7.57 -9.15
N GLN A 146 5.99 -8.12 -8.66
CA GLN A 146 5.86 -9.55 -8.39
C GLN A 146 6.03 -10.40 -9.65
N GLU A 147 5.47 -9.97 -10.78
CA GLU A 147 5.58 -10.70 -12.05
C GLU A 147 6.96 -10.50 -12.69
N ALA A 148 7.55 -9.31 -12.57
CA ALA A 148 8.89 -9.00 -13.07
C ALA A 148 10.01 -9.75 -12.33
N SER A 149 9.82 -10.03 -11.03
CA SER A 149 10.84 -10.67 -10.18
C SER A 149 10.87 -12.20 -10.26
N GLU A 150 10.10 -12.84 -11.17
CA GLU A 150 9.99 -14.31 -11.35
C GLU A 150 9.78 -15.14 -10.06
N GLY A 151 9.28 -14.52 -8.98
CA GLY A 151 9.02 -15.19 -7.70
C GLY A 151 10.20 -15.23 -6.71
N GLU A 152 11.34 -14.60 -7.00
CA GLU A 152 12.36 -14.34 -5.97
C GLU A 152 11.91 -13.18 -5.08
N ARG A 153 11.20 -13.51 -4.01
CA ARG A 153 11.00 -12.55 -2.92
C ARG A 153 12.33 -12.41 -2.20
N ALA A 154 13.01 -11.28 -2.34
CA ALA A 154 14.18 -10.97 -1.53
C ALA A 154 13.80 -11.08 -0.04
N THR A 155 14.32 -12.08 0.66
CA THR A 155 14.22 -12.20 2.11
C THR A 155 15.16 -11.17 2.71
N VAL A 156 14.59 -10.09 3.25
CA VAL A 156 15.37 -9.13 4.03
C VAL A 156 15.49 -9.72 5.43
N THR A 157 16.73 -10.00 5.84
CA THR A 157 17.06 -10.58 7.13
C THR A 157 17.73 -9.51 7.98
N ASP A 158 17.27 -9.32 9.21
CA ASP A 158 18.03 -8.59 10.23
C ASP A 158 18.79 -9.64 11.06
N GLY A 159 20.03 -9.93 10.64
CA GLY A 159 20.81 -11.03 11.20
C GLY A 159 20.25 -12.42 10.80
N GLU A 160 19.72 -13.18 11.77
CA GLU A 160 19.16 -14.53 11.57
C GLU A 160 17.62 -14.56 11.48
N GLU A 161 16.92 -13.44 11.76
CA GLU A 161 15.46 -13.38 11.71
C GLU A 161 14.97 -12.80 10.37
N GLU A 162 14.02 -13.50 9.74
CA GLU A 162 13.27 -12.97 8.60
C GLU A 162 12.31 -11.88 9.11
N LEU A 163 12.49 -10.65 8.64
CA LEU A 163 11.61 -9.53 8.99
C LEU A 163 10.22 -9.74 8.38
N ASN A 164 9.18 -9.39 9.13
CA ASN A 164 7.83 -9.34 8.58
C ASN A 164 7.70 -8.15 7.59
N ASP A 165 6.69 -8.20 6.73
CA ASP A 165 6.50 -7.24 5.64
C ASP A 165 6.43 -5.78 6.15
N TRP A 166 5.84 -5.59 7.33
CA TRP A 166 5.79 -4.29 8.01
C TRP A 166 7.16 -3.84 8.52
N ASP A 167 7.91 -4.73 9.18
CA ASP A 167 9.22 -4.39 9.75
C ASP A 167 10.21 -4.04 8.64
N ARG A 168 10.14 -4.77 7.52
CA ARG A 168 10.88 -4.45 6.31
C ARG A 168 10.52 -3.08 5.74
N TYR A 169 9.22 -2.78 5.59
CA TYR A 169 8.77 -1.47 5.12
C TYR A 169 9.26 -0.35 6.05
N CYS A 170 9.13 -0.53 7.37
CA CYS A 170 9.64 0.43 8.35
C CYS A 170 11.16 0.63 8.22
N LEU A 171 11.92 -0.45 8.01
CA LEU A 171 13.36 -0.36 7.82
C LEU A 171 13.71 0.39 6.52
N GLU A 172 13.09 0.03 5.40
CA GLU A 172 13.33 0.67 4.09
C GLU A 172 12.97 2.18 4.12
N GLU A 173 11.84 2.55 4.73
CA GLU A 173 11.44 3.96 4.89
C GLU A 173 12.36 4.72 5.85
N TYR A 174 12.80 4.07 6.93
CA TYR A 174 13.76 4.66 7.85
C TYR A 174 15.11 4.89 7.19
N GLU A 175 15.62 3.91 6.42
CA GLU A 175 16.85 4.06 5.64
C GLU A 175 16.74 5.16 4.59
N ALA A 176 15.61 5.25 3.88
CA ALA A 176 15.37 6.33 2.92
C ALA A 176 15.39 7.70 3.60
N LEU A 177 14.73 7.85 4.75
CA LEU A 177 14.73 9.10 5.50
C LEU A 177 16.13 9.47 6.01
N MET A 178 16.90 8.48 6.48
CA MET A 178 18.28 8.68 6.95
C MET A 178 19.22 9.08 5.80
N ALA A 179 19.02 8.55 4.59
CA ALA A 179 19.78 8.93 3.41
C ALA A 179 19.50 10.38 2.97
N ASP A 180 18.24 10.81 3.05
CA ASP A 180 17.84 12.18 2.72
C ASP A 180 18.40 13.22 3.73
N ASP A 181 18.54 12.86 5.01
CA ASP A 181 19.20 13.72 6.02
C ASP A 181 20.71 13.86 5.74
N GLN A 182 21.35 12.80 5.21
CA GLN A 182 22.77 12.81 4.88
C GLN A 182 23.10 13.68 3.65
N ASP A 183 22.16 13.81 2.71
CA ASP A 183 22.26 14.74 1.57
C ASP A 183 21.97 16.21 1.96
N ASN A 184 21.33 16.45 3.11
CA ASN A 184 21.06 17.79 3.61
C ASN A 184 22.18 18.34 4.54
N ASP A 185 23.07 17.47 5.04
CA ASP A 185 24.25 17.85 5.84
C ASP A 185 25.38 18.51 5.00
N GLU A 186 25.36 18.42 3.66
CA GLU A 186 26.33 19.12 2.81
C GLU A 186 26.05 20.65 2.64
N LEU A 187 24.96 21.18 3.22
CA LEU A 187 24.61 22.60 3.11
C LEU A 187 24.63 23.41 4.41
N GLU A 188 25.05 22.83 5.53
CA GLU A 188 25.28 23.57 6.77
C GLU A 188 26.77 23.65 7.13
N ASP A 189 27.53 24.37 6.29
CA ASP A 189 28.69 25.14 6.79
C ASP A 189 28.14 26.23 7.73
N ILE A 190 27.80 25.82 8.97
CA ILE A 190 27.46 26.74 10.06
C ILE A 190 28.73 27.52 10.37
N ASN A 191 28.89 28.67 9.71
CA ASN A 191 29.90 29.64 10.07
C ASN A 191 29.46 30.30 11.39
N LEU A 192 29.82 29.66 12.51
CA LEU A 192 29.62 30.18 13.87
C LEU A 192 30.55 31.38 14.09
N ASN A 193 30.15 32.55 13.57
CA ASN A 193 30.66 33.82 14.07
C ASN A 193 30.05 34.05 15.46
N LEU A 194 30.81 33.63 16.48
CA LEU A 194 30.63 34.05 17.86
C LEU A 194 31.03 35.52 17.95
N ASP A 195 30.08 36.43 17.77
CA ASP A 195 30.18 37.78 18.34
C ASP A 195 29.13 37.89 19.44
N ASP A 196 29.65 38.02 20.67
CA ASP A 196 28.94 38.39 21.88
C ASP A 196 28.17 39.69 21.66
N ASP A 197 26.86 39.71 21.97
CA ASP A 197 26.25 40.81 22.75
C ASP A 197 24.78 40.50 23.12
N ASP A 198 24.40 41.12 24.23
CA ASP A 198 23.43 40.73 25.25
C ASP A 198 21.96 41.12 24.97
N ASP A 199 21.08 40.57 25.82
CA ASP A 199 19.75 41.05 26.24
C ASP A 199 18.43 40.74 25.47
N LEU A 200 17.62 39.90 26.15
CA LEU A 200 16.17 40.02 26.43
C LEU A 200 15.13 39.76 25.31
N LEU A 201 14.33 38.70 25.48
CA LEU A 201 12.97 38.78 26.03
C LEU A 201 12.29 37.39 26.06
N ILE A 202 12.00 36.91 27.26
CA ILE A 202 11.10 35.77 27.50
C ILE A 202 9.68 36.23 27.20
N GLY A 203 9.03 35.53 26.27
CA GLY A 203 7.58 35.54 26.11
C GLY A 203 7.16 35.70 24.66
N ASN A 204 6.78 34.58 24.03
CA ASN A 204 5.51 34.48 23.31
C ASN A 204 5.25 33.03 22.85
N ASN A 205 3.98 32.64 23.02
CA ASN A 205 3.35 31.43 22.52
C ASN A 205 3.85 31.02 21.13
N ILE A 206 4.48 29.86 21.04
CA ILE A 206 4.62 29.15 19.76
C ILE A 206 3.39 28.25 19.63
N ASN A 207 2.34 28.78 19.00
CA ASN A 207 1.38 27.91 18.32
C ASN A 207 2.17 27.21 17.21
N THR A 208 2.54 25.95 17.42
CA THR A 208 3.08 25.10 16.37
C THR A 208 1.97 24.81 15.36
N VAL A 209 1.79 25.72 14.41
CA VAL A 209 1.14 25.41 13.15
C VAL A 209 2.15 24.55 12.39
N VAL A 210 1.92 23.24 12.36
CA VAL A 210 2.68 22.31 11.52
C VAL A 210 2.30 22.63 10.07
N ASN A 211 3.01 23.58 9.48
CA ASN A 211 2.90 23.91 8.07
C ASN A 211 3.87 23.00 7.32
N LEU A 212 3.46 21.74 7.12
CA LEU A 212 4.13 20.82 6.22
C LEU A 212 3.93 21.34 4.79
N SER A 213 4.86 22.18 4.34
CA SER A 213 4.97 22.50 2.94
C SER A 213 5.30 21.20 2.21
N LEU A 214 4.34 20.72 1.42
CA LEU A 214 4.48 19.57 0.52
C LEU A 214 5.61 19.91 -0.47
N ARG A 215 6.85 19.51 -0.14
CA ARG A 215 8.01 19.68 -1.02
C ARG A 215 8.06 18.50 -1.99
N GLU A 216 8.40 18.83 -3.23
CA GLU A 216 8.40 17.96 -4.39
C GLU A 216 9.37 16.78 -4.22
N PHE A 217 8.86 15.63 -3.77
CA PHE A 217 9.55 14.35 -3.86
C PHE A 217 9.44 13.82 -5.30
N GLY A 218 10.29 14.35 -6.18
CA GLY A 218 10.08 14.28 -7.64
C GLY A 218 10.99 13.35 -8.44
N ASP A 219 12.24 13.07 -8.02
CA ASP A 219 13.23 12.59 -9.01
C ASP A 219 13.85 11.22 -8.78
N SER A 220 13.98 10.70 -7.55
CA SER A 220 14.73 9.46 -7.30
C SER A 220 13.98 8.17 -7.69
N GLN A 221 12.65 8.14 -7.50
CA GLN A 221 11.82 7.00 -7.96
C GLN A 221 11.54 7.04 -9.47
N ARG A 222 11.61 8.23 -10.07
CA ARG A 222 11.47 8.41 -11.51
C ARG A 222 12.66 7.79 -12.24
N THR A 223 13.86 7.90 -11.67
CA THR A 223 15.08 7.33 -12.24
C THR A 223 15.07 5.81 -12.19
N LYS A 224 14.64 5.17 -11.08
CA LYS A 224 14.61 3.70 -11.00
C LYS A 224 13.60 3.04 -11.95
N ILE A 225 12.44 3.66 -12.18
CA ILE A 225 11.45 3.16 -13.14
C ILE A 225 11.90 3.39 -14.59
N LEU A 226 12.62 4.49 -14.86
CA LEU A 226 13.13 4.81 -16.20
C LEU A 226 14.45 4.10 -16.54
N GLU A 227 15.28 3.72 -15.56
CA GLU A 227 16.50 2.93 -15.76
C GLU A 227 16.22 1.45 -16.06
N ALA A 228 14.99 0.98 -15.81
CA ALA A 228 14.54 -0.37 -16.13
C ALA A 228 13.85 -0.50 -17.51
N ILE A 229 13.85 0.56 -18.33
CA ILE A 229 13.39 0.59 -19.73
C ILE A 229 14.60 0.75 -20.65
#